data_AF-A0A3M1S697-F1
#
_entry.id   AF-A0A3M1S697-F1
#
_cell.length_a   1.000
_cell.length_b   1.000
_cell.length_c   1.000
_cell.angle_alpha   90.00
_cell.angle_beta   90.00
_cell.angle_gamma   90.00
#
_symmetry.space_group_name_H-M   'P 1'
#
loop_
_entity.id
_entity.type
_entity.pdbx_description
1 polymer ?
#
loop_
_entity_poly.entity_id
_entity_poly.type
_entity_poly.pdbx_seq_one_letter_code
_entity_poly.pdbx_strand_id
1 'polypeptide(L)'
;MAIASDAAVAIQRIDETSELERFKQIIETAFDVIVVTDTDGNITYVNPSFEQVTGYGRDEVIGKNPRILKSGLHDEEFYRHLWETISSGKPWKGEFV
;
A
#
# COMPACT_ATOMS: atom_id res chain seq x y z
N MET A 1 44.19 0.37 5.82
CA MET A 1 43.01 0.91 6.55
C MET A 1 41.81 1.04 5.60
N ALA A 2 41.46 -0.03 4.85
CA ALA A 2 40.37 -0.04 3.86
C ALA A 2 39.33 -1.15 4.15
N ILE A 3 39.76 -2.25 4.78
CA ILE A 3 38.91 -3.43 5.04
C ILE A 3 37.75 -3.14 6.01
N ALA A 4 37.93 -2.22 6.96
CA ALA A 4 36.89 -1.87 7.93
C ALA A 4 35.72 -1.06 7.32
N SER A 5 35.96 -0.34 6.21
CA SER A 5 34.92 0.46 5.55
C SER A 5 33.98 -0.41 4.72
N ASP A 6 34.51 -1.40 4.00
CA ASP A 6 33.70 -2.26 3.11
C ASP A 6 32.81 -3.22 3.91
N ALA A 7 33.31 -3.75 5.03
CA ALA A 7 32.53 -4.62 5.91
C ALA A 7 31.36 -3.88 6.59
N ALA A 8 31.55 -2.63 7.01
CA ALA A 8 30.49 -1.81 7.60
C ALA A 8 29.39 -1.49 6.58
N VAL A 9 29.77 -1.14 5.34
CA VAL A 9 28.81 -0.91 4.25
C VAL A 9 28.05 -2.19 3.89
N ALA A 10 28.71 -3.35 3.90
CA ALA A 10 28.05 -4.63 3.64
C ALA A 10 27.07 -5.02 4.75
N ILE A 11 27.44 -4.85 6.03
CA ILE A 11 26.56 -5.12 7.18
C ILE A 11 25.34 -4.22 7.14
N GLN A 12 25.52 -2.92 6.87
CA GLN A 12 24.40 -1.98 6.78
C GLN A 12 23.43 -2.33 5.64
N ARG A 13 23.94 -2.71 4.46
CA ARG A 13 23.09 -3.17 3.34
C ARG A 13 22.32 -4.45 3.68
N ILE A 14 22.93 -5.38 4.41
CA ILE A 14 22.27 -6.61 4.86
C ILE A 14 21.16 -6.29 5.85
N ASP A 15 21.41 -5.38 6.79
CA ASP A 15 20.44 -4.95 7.80
C ASP A 15 19.22 -4.28 7.13
N GLU A 16 19.45 -3.30 6.25
CA GLU A 16 18.41 -2.64 5.45
C GLU A 16 17.59 -3.63 4.61
N THR A 17 18.26 -4.63 4.00
CA THR A 17 17.56 -5.68 3.23
C THR A 17 16.70 -6.54 4.15
N SER A 18 17.20 -6.90 5.33
CA SER A 18 16.48 -7.74 6.29
C SER A 18 15.24 -7.05 6.87
N GLU A 19 15.32 -5.75 7.14
CA GLU A 19 14.18 -4.96 7.60
C GLU A 19 13.10 -4.84 6.52
N LEU A 20 13.50 -4.61 5.27
CA LEU A 20 12.58 -4.55 4.14
C LEU A 20 11.86 -5.88 3.93
N GLU A 21 12.58 -6.99 3.98
CA GLU A 21 12.00 -8.34 3.87
C GLU A 21 11.00 -8.60 5.01
N ARG A 22 11.35 -8.21 6.24
CA ARG A 22 10.46 -8.35 7.39
C ARG A 22 9.18 -7.52 7.23
N PHE A 23 9.30 -6.27 6.78
CA PHE A 23 8.14 -5.42 6.53
C PHE A 23 7.24 -5.98 5.42
N LYS A 24 7.84 -6.46 4.33
CA LYS A 24 7.11 -7.13 3.25
C LYS A 24 6.36 -8.35 3.76
N GLN A 25 6.99 -9.18 4.60
CA GLN A 25 6.33 -10.34 5.19
C GLN A 25 5.14 -9.94 6.07
N ILE A 26 5.26 -8.88 6.86
CA ILE A 26 4.16 -8.37 7.69
C ILE A 26 2.97 -7.94 6.81
N ILE A 27 3.22 -7.19 5.73
CA ILE A 27 2.15 -6.76 4.81
C ILE A 27 1.51 -7.96 4.09
N GLU A 28 2.31 -8.88 3.57
CA GLU A 28 1.82 -10.03 2.80
C GLU A 28 1.01 -11.01 3.67
N THR A 29 1.23 -11.03 4.98
CA THR A 29 0.52 -11.90 5.94
C THR A 29 -0.59 -11.18 6.72
N ALA A 30 -0.76 -9.87 6.52
CA ALA A 30 -1.80 -9.10 7.20
C ALA A 30 -3.21 -9.55 6.75
N PHE A 31 -4.11 -9.72 7.72
CA PHE A 31 -5.52 -10.02 7.43
C PHE A 31 -6.28 -8.80 6.91
N ASP A 32 -5.82 -7.58 7.23
CA ASP A 32 -6.41 -6.36 6.70
C ASP A 32 -6.09 -6.20 5.21
N VAL A 33 -7.04 -5.66 4.46
CA VAL A 33 -6.84 -5.29 3.06
C VAL A 33 -5.90 -4.09 3.00
N ILE A 34 -4.78 -4.24 2.29
CA ILE A 34 -3.79 -3.19 2.09
C ILE A 34 -3.71 -2.88 0.59
N VAL A 35 -3.92 -1.60 0.26
CA VAL A 35 -3.79 -1.05 -1.09
C VAL A 35 -2.86 0.15 -1.02
N VAL A 36 -1.92 0.24 -1.95
CA VAL A 36 -1.05 1.41 -2.13
C VAL A 36 -1.32 2.00 -3.50
N THR A 37 -1.37 3.34 -3.58
CA THR A 37 -1.53 4.07 -4.84
C THR A 37 -0.38 5.05 -5.06
N ASP A 38 -0.20 5.47 -6.31
CA ASP A 38 0.54 6.68 -6.63
C ASP A 38 -0.26 7.96 -6.29
N THR A 39 0.31 9.13 -6.59
CA THR A 39 -0.33 10.44 -6.35
C THR A 39 -1.54 10.72 -7.22
N ASP A 40 -1.68 10.02 -8.36
CA ASP A 40 -2.84 10.13 -9.25
C ASP A 40 -3.95 9.13 -8.84
N GLY A 41 -3.71 8.35 -7.79
CA GLY A 41 -4.64 7.36 -7.26
C GLY A 41 -4.67 6.07 -8.06
N ASN A 42 -3.63 5.76 -8.84
CA ASN A 42 -3.51 4.45 -9.49
C ASN A 42 -2.89 3.45 -8.51
N ILE A 43 -3.47 2.25 -8.42
CA ILE A 43 -2.99 1.17 -7.56
C ILE A 43 -1.60 0.73 -8.02
N THR A 44 -0.63 0.78 -7.12
CA THR A 44 0.74 0.31 -7.34
C THR A 44 1.03 -0.99 -6.59
N TYR A 45 0.24 -1.32 -5.57
CA TYR A 45 0.36 -2.56 -4.83
C TYR A 45 -0.94 -2.96 -4.14
N VAL A 46 -1.18 -4.27 -4.04
CA VAL A 46 -2.20 -4.90 -3.18
C VAL A 46 -1.62 -6.14 -2.49
N ASN A 47 -2.00 -6.35 -1.23
CA ASN A 47 -1.62 -7.57 -0.49
C ASN A 47 -2.55 -8.75 -0.79
N PRO A 48 -2.21 -10.00 -0.42
CA PRO A 48 -3.05 -11.17 -0.69
C PRO A 48 -4.44 -11.11 -0.05
N SER A 49 -4.62 -10.37 1.06
CA SER A 49 -5.94 -10.17 1.67
C SER A 49 -6.88 -9.41 0.74
N PHE A 50 -6.37 -8.42 -0.01
CA PHE A 50 -7.16 -7.73 -1.02
C PHE A 50 -7.79 -8.70 -2.04
N GLU A 51 -7.00 -9.63 -2.57
CA GLU A 51 -7.50 -10.59 -3.57
C GLU A 51 -8.57 -11.51 -2.97
N GLN A 52 -8.35 -11.97 -1.74
CA GLN A 52 -9.29 -12.84 -1.01
C GLN A 52 -10.61 -12.15 -0.68
N VAL A 53 -10.57 -10.89 -0.24
CA VAL A 53 -11.76 -10.14 0.20
C VAL A 53 -12.55 -9.59 -0.98
N THR A 54 -11.85 -9.07 -2.00
CA THR A 54 -12.51 -8.38 -3.13
C THR A 54 -12.79 -9.29 -4.32
N GLY A 55 -12.05 -10.40 -4.45
CA GLY A 55 -12.11 -11.33 -5.59
C GLY A 55 -11.34 -10.87 -6.83
N TYR A 56 -10.74 -9.68 -6.84
CA TYR A 56 -9.90 -9.21 -7.93
C TYR A 56 -8.46 -9.71 -7.78
N GLY A 57 -7.87 -10.21 -8.86
CA GLY A 57 -6.45 -10.53 -8.91
C GLY A 57 -5.57 -9.27 -8.95
N ARG A 58 -4.38 -9.35 -8.37
CA ARG A 58 -3.37 -8.27 -8.36
C ARG A 58 -3.13 -7.73 -9.76
N ASP A 59 -2.83 -8.59 -10.72
CA ASP A 59 -2.52 -8.21 -12.10
C ASP A 59 -3.70 -7.50 -12.81
N GLU A 60 -4.92 -7.72 -12.33
CA GLU A 60 -6.12 -7.08 -12.87
C GLU A 60 -6.30 -5.65 -12.35
N VAL A 61 -5.71 -5.32 -11.19
CA VAL A 61 -5.97 -4.04 -10.50
C VAL A 61 -4.79 -3.09 -10.52
N ILE A 62 -3.56 -3.58 -10.72
CA ILE A 62 -2.39 -2.70 -10.86
C ILE A 62 -2.62 -1.68 -12.01
N GLY A 63 -2.34 -0.41 -11.73
CA GLY A 63 -2.55 0.71 -12.65
C GLY A 63 -4.00 1.19 -12.74
N LYS A 64 -4.97 0.55 -12.08
CA LYS A 64 -6.35 1.01 -12.01
C LYS A 64 -6.59 1.88 -10.79
N ASN A 65 -7.64 2.68 -10.83
CA ASN A 65 -8.04 3.48 -9.69
C ASN A 65 -8.90 2.64 -8.69
N PRO A 66 -8.72 2.75 -7.36
CA PRO A 66 -9.49 2.01 -6.34
C PRO A 66 -11.00 2.20 -6.42
N ARG A 67 -11.48 3.17 -7.20
CA ARG A 67 -12.91 3.38 -7.51
C ARG A 67 -13.62 2.14 -8.05
N ILE A 68 -12.90 1.13 -8.56
CA ILE A 68 -13.47 -0.17 -8.92
C ILE A 68 -14.14 -0.91 -7.76
N LEU A 69 -13.80 -0.57 -6.52
CA LEU A 69 -14.36 -1.16 -5.29
C LEU A 69 -15.58 -0.39 -4.77
N LYS A 70 -16.01 0.67 -5.46
CA LYS A 70 -17.14 1.50 -5.01
C LYS A 70 -18.43 0.67 -5.00
N SER A 71 -19.07 0.60 -3.83
CA SER A 71 -20.41 0.03 -3.66
C SER A 71 -21.50 0.86 -4.33
N GLY A 72 -21.26 2.16 -4.52
CA GLY A 72 -22.26 3.12 -4.99
C GLY A 72 -23.24 3.60 -3.90
N LEU A 73 -23.03 3.23 -2.64
CA LEU A 73 -23.91 3.59 -1.52
C LEU A 73 -23.52 4.91 -0.83
N HIS A 74 -22.28 5.36 -1.04
CA HIS A 74 -21.79 6.64 -0.52
C HIS A 74 -22.03 7.79 -1.49
N ASP A 75 -22.31 8.96 -0.95
CA ASP A 75 -22.54 10.18 -1.73
C ASP A 75 -21.23 10.81 -2.26
N GLU A 76 -21.38 11.85 -3.09
CA GLU A 76 -20.22 12.57 -3.63
C GLU A 76 -19.43 13.31 -2.55
N GLU A 77 -20.08 13.73 -1.47
CA GLU A 77 -19.45 14.46 -0.38
C GLU A 77 -18.48 13.59 0.41
N PHE A 78 -18.84 12.34 0.68
CA PHE A 78 -17.98 11.34 1.28
C PHE A 78 -16.69 11.16 0.49
N TYR A 79 -16.80 10.94 -0.83
CA TYR A 79 -15.61 10.74 -1.68
C TYR A 79 -14.79 12.02 -1.85
N ARG A 80 -15.42 13.19 -1.89
CA ARG A 80 -14.73 14.48 -1.88
C ARG A 80 -13.89 14.63 -0.62
N HIS A 81 -14.49 14.39 0.55
CA HIS A 81 -13.78 14.50 1.83
C HIS A 81 -12.61 13.52 1.95
N LEU A 82 -12.80 12.27 1.49
CA LEU A 82 -11.74 11.26 1.39
C LEU A 82 -10.55 11.78 0.58
N TRP A 83 -10.79 12.22 -0.66
CA TRP A 83 -9.72 12.61 -1.57
C TRP A 83 -9.07 13.95 -1.20
N GLU A 84 -9.83 14.93 -0.72
CA GLU A 84 -9.27 16.18 -0.18
C GLU A 84 -8.33 15.91 1.00
N THR A 85 -8.70 14.99 1.89
CA THR A 85 -7.86 14.63 3.05
C THR A 85 -6.56 13.96 2.59
N ILE A 86 -6.66 12.91 1.78
CA ILE A 86 -5.48 12.15 1.31
C ILE A 86 -4.55 13.02 0.46
N SER A 87 -5.10 13.79 -0.48
CA SER A 87 -4.32 14.67 -1.36
C SER A 87 -3.61 15.80 -0.60
N SER A 88 -4.11 16.18 0.59
CA SER A 88 -3.43 17.13 1.49
C SER A 88 -2.28 16.53 2.30
N GLY A 89 -1.96 15.23 2.12
CA GLY A 89 -0.92 14.51 2.86
C GLY A 89 -1.34 14.11 4.28
N LYS A 90 -2.64 14.17 4.59
CA LYS A 90 -3.19 13.81 5.91
C LYS A 90 -3.81 12.42 5.87
N PRO A 91 -3.68 11.64 6.96
CA PRO A 91 -4.38 10.37 7.06
C PRO A 91 -5.89 10.61 7.11
N TRP A 92 -6.64 9.82 6.35
CA TRP A 92 -8.09 9.78 6.39
C TRP A 92 -8.56 8.49 7.06
N LYS A 93 -9.69 8.54 7.78
CA LYS A 93 -10.35 7.39 8.39
C LYS A 93 -11.85 7.46 8.13
N GLY A 94 -12.43 6.34 7.72
CA GLY A 94 -13.88 6.17 7.53
C GLY A 94 -14.21 4.72 7.22
N GLU A 95 -15.50 4.45 7.01
CA GLU A 95 -16.03 3.11 6.76
C GLU A 95 -16.69 3.09 5.38
N PHE A 96 -16.26 2.15 4.54
CA PHE A 96 -16.94 1.86 3.27
C PHE A 96 -18.15 0.97 3.56
N VAL A 97 -19.29 1.29 2.95
CA VAL A 97 -20.57 0.56 3.07
C VAL A 97 -20.95 0.08 1.69
#